data_AF-A0A3M2D6H7-F1
#
_entry.id   AF-A0A3M2D6H7-F1
#
_cell.length_a   1.000
_cell.length_b   1.000
_cell.length_c   1.000
_cell.angle_alpha   90.00
_cell.angle_beta   90.00
_cell.angle_gamma   90.00
#
_symmetry.space_group_name_H-M   'P 1'
#
loop_
_entity.id
_entity.type
_entity.pdbx_description
1 polymer ?
#
loop_
_entity_poly.entity_id
_entity_poly.type
_entity_poly.pdbx_seq_one_letter_code
_entity_poly.pdbx_strand_id
1 'polypeptide(L)'
;MQRLALGLCEWLTLLSVLYAQTGGVLERLQRYQQQYDEWAAQHTFVWEIVYSVTNNLAAIEQELAPRRETGHFKILTPPSMSIVARLTIARTPELSMVMIEHVRGDWFRGYSKVRRIYRGRDWLSVDGGEARGVDTEQISQTVYIIPLPQGKHILLDSLSFAPTLHPAFFAGTSPFEPAFKCVPRPEWLLDKATESQIILKQLFEQGAAEKGGYYLILHPEGWVQEFQVRPNPATIQSRITVLKTQRYGNFVVPSEVLAEHRWKNISQSRLVARLLRLEKTGTVKVEHPIGAQVSDYRLTKPDEWCAGHSHKVVDYIWKGQLPTLKELEQRYQAASQPVGIPIPPARQGRWWLYLPGILLVVAGAYLWWRSKRVTKMG
;
A
#
# COMPACT_ATOMS: atom_id res chain seq x y z
N MET A 1 13.94 -26.55 -60.50
CA MET A 1 13.45 -25.28 -59.91
C MET A 1 12.15 -25.44 -59.11
N GLN A 2 11.12 -26.16 -59.59
CA GLN A 2 9.85 -26.32 -58.86
C GLN A 2 9.93 -26.96 -57.46
N ARG A 3 10.83 -27.94 -57.23
CA ARG A 3 11.00 -28.58 -55.91
C ARG A 3 11.63 -27.67 -54.85
N LEU A 4 12.46 -26.70 -55.27
CA LEU A 4 13.04 -25.70 -54.36
C LEU A 4 12.00 -24.65 -53.95
N ALA A 5 11.09 -24.27 -54.85
CA ALA A 5 10.03 -23.30 -54.57
C ALA A 5 8.96 -23.85 -53.61
N LEU A 6 8.63 -25.15 -53.70
CA LEU A 6 7.69 -25.82 -52.79
C LEU A 6 8.27 -25.95 -51.37
N GLY A 7 9.53 -26.34 -51.24
CA GLY A 7 10.21 -26.42 -49.93
C GLY A 7 10.37 -25.05 -49.25
N LEU A 8 10.57 -23.98 -50.03
CA LEU A 8 10.63 -22.60 -49.52
C LEU A 8 9.26 -22.09 -49.07
N CYS A 9 8.18 -22.44 -49.77
CA CYS A 9 6.82 -22.10 -49.36
C CYS A 9 6.41 -22.83 -48.08
N GLU A 10 6.71 -24.13 -47.94
CA GLU A 10 6.43 -24.87 -46.71
C GLU A 10 7.22 -24.30 -45.52
N TRP A 11 8.50 -23.98 -45.72
CA TRP A 11 9.32 -23.32 -44.70
C TRP A 11 8.80 -21.92 -44.32
N LEU A 12 8.37 -21.11 -45.29
CA LEU A 12 7.78 -19.80 -45.04
C LEU A 12 6.43 -19.91 -44.34
N THR A 13 5.61 -20.91 -44.67
CA THR A 13 4.34 -21.16 -43.96
C THR A 13 4.58 -21.64 -42.52
N LEU A 14 5.51 -22.55 -42.28
CA LEU A 14 5.93 -22.98 -40.94
C LEU A 14 6.50 -21.81 -40.12
N LEU A 15 7.36 -20.99 -40.73
CA LEU A 15 7.88 -19.77 -40.10
C LEU A 15 6.77 -18.77 -39.80
N SER A 16 5.80 -18.58 -40.70
CA SER A 16 4.67 -17.66 -40.49
C SER A 16 3.69 -18.18 -39.41
N VAL A 17 3.48 -19.49 -39.32
CA VAL A 17 2.69 -20.12 -38.25
C VAL A 17 3.42 -20.03 -36.92
N LEU A 18 4.74 -20.27 -36.88
CA LEU A 18 5.56 -20.09 -35.68
C LEU A 18 5.66 -18.61 -35.26
N TYR A 19 5.73 -17.69 -36.21
CA TYR A 19 5.76 -16.25 -35.95
C TYR A 19 4.38 -15.73 -35.50
N ALA A 20 3.28 -16.22 -36.10
CA ALA A 20 1.92 -15.95 -35.65
C ALA A 20 1.64 -16.57 -34.26
N GLN A 21 2.21 -17.75 -33.98
CA GLN A 21 2.13 -18.42 -32.68
C GLN A 21 3.02 -17.80 -31.61
N THR A 22 3.96 -16.91 -31.93
CA THR A 22 4.82 -16.24 -30.94
C THR A 22 4.48 -14.76 -30.77
N GLY A 23 4.14 -14.05 -31.85
CA GLY A 23 3.69 -12.65 -31.81
C GLY A 23 2.33 -12.43 -31.16
N GLY A 24 1.40 -13.39 -31.28
CA GLY A 24 0.05 -13.28 -30.70
C GLY A 24 -0.09 -13.75 -29.25
N VAL A 25 0.96 -14.36 -28.66
CA VAL A 25 0.86 -14.97 -27.32
C VAL A 25 0.66 -13.92 -26.26
N LEU A 26 1.49 -12.87 -26.27
CA LEU A 26 1.41 -11.80 -25.28
C LEU A 26 0.06 -11.07 -25.36
N GLU A 27 -0.40 -10.77 -26.58
CA GLU A 27 -1.70 -10.13 -26.81
C GLU A 27 -2.87 -11.00 -26.32
N ARG A 28 -2.83 -12.32 -26.60
CA ARG A 28 -3.82 -13.27 -26.11
C ARG A 28 -3.84 -13.34 -24.58
N LEU A 29 -2.65 -13.38 -23.96
CA LEU A 29 -2.51 -13.38 -22.50
C LEU A 29 -3.06 -12.09 -21.89
N GLN A 30 -2.72 -10.93 -22.45
CA GLN A 30 -3.24 -9.64 -22.01
C GLN A 30 -4.77 -9.59 -22.14
N ARG A 31 -5.33 -10.07 -23.25
CA ARG A 31 -6.78 -10.13 -23.45
C ARG A 31 -7.47 -11.03 -22.41
N TYR A 32 -6.92 -12.23 -22.14
CA TYR A 32 -7.43 -13.11 -21.09
C TYR A 32 -7.40 -12.41 -19.73
N GLN A 33 -6.29 -11.75 -19.40
CA GLN A 33 -6.12 -11.06 -18.12
C GLN A 33 -7.06 -9.86 -17.97
N GLN A 34 -7.31 -9.11 -19.04
CA GLN A 34 -8.31 -8.03 -19.05
C GLN A 34 -9.73 -8.55 -18.80
N GLN A 35 -10.13 -9.62 -19.48
CA GLN A 35 -11.44 -10.25 -19.28
C GLN A 35 -11.59 -10.83 -17.87
N TYR A 36 -10.54 -11.48 -17.38
CA TYR A 36 -10.52 -11.98 -16.01
C TYR A 36 -10.64 -10.82 -15.02
N ASP A 37 -9.97 -9.70 -15.25
CA ASP A 37 -10.03 -8.54 -14.37
C ASP A 37 -11.40 -7.90 -14.29
N GLU A 38 -12.12 -7.82 -15.41
CA GLU A 38 -13.51 -7.35 -15.45
C GLU A 38 -14.44 -8.29 -14.67
N TRP A 39 -14.23 -9.60 -14.80
CA TRP A 39 -14.97 -10.59 -14.02
C TRP A 39 -14.64 -10.49 -12.52
N ALA A 40 -13.36 -10.42 -12.16
CA ALA A 40 -12.89 -10.30 -10.79
C ALA A 40 -13.30 -8.96 -10.16
N ALA A 41 -13.54 -7.91 -10.96
CA ALA A 41 -14.09 -6.62 -10.51
C ALA A 41 -15.54 -6.69 -9.99
N GLN A 42 -16.15 -7.88 -10.03
CA GLN A 42 -17.50 -8.12 -9.50
C GLN A 42 -17.50 -9.17 -8.38
N HIS A 43 -16.31 -9.58 -7.91
CA HIS A 43 -16.18 -10.61 -6.88
C HIS A 43 -15.34 -10.15 -5.68
N THR A 44 -15.72 -10.68 -4.52
CA THR A 44 -14.98 -10.58 -3.27
C THR A 44 -14.25 -11.89 -3.00
N PHE A 45 -12.94 -11.80 -2.83
CA PHE A 45 -12.07 -12.92 -2.51
C PHE A 45 -11.71 -12.86 -1.03
N VAL A 46 -12.05 -13.91 -0.28
CA VAL A 46 -11.70 -14.03 1.14
C VAL A 46 -10.69 -15.15 1.31
N TRP A 47 -9.50 -14.79 1.78
CA TRP A 47 -8.36 -15.65 1.95
C TRP A 47 -8.00 -15.81 3.42
N GLU A 48 -7.59 -17.02 3.81
CA GLU A 48 -6.81 -17.25 5.01
C GLU A 48 -5.33 -17.27 4.62
N ILE A 49 -4.51 -16.53 5.35
CA ILE A 49 -3.06 -16.50 5.17
C ILE A 49 -2.42 -17.06 6.42
N VAL A 50 -1.68 -18.15 6.26
CA VAL A 50 -0.80 -18.70 7.29
C VAL A 50 0.63 -18.31 6.93
N TYR A 51 1.23 -17.46 7.75
CA TYR A 51 2.61 -17.03 7.60
C TYR A 51 3.47 -17.64 8.70
N SER A 52 4.58 -18.25 8.29
CA SER A 52 5.56 -18.84 9.19
C SER A 52 6.96 -18.41 8.80
N VAL A 53 7.77 -18.01 9.79
CA VAL A 53 9.21 -17.78 9.60
C VAL A 53 9.96 -18.78 10.46
N THR A 54 10.86 -19.51 9.82
CA THR A 54 11.88 -20.28 10.50
C THR A 54 13.20 -19.54 10.36
N ASN A 55 13.70 -19.04 11.48
CA ASN A 55 15.00 -18.40 11.50
C ASN A 55 16.10 -19.46 11.71
N ASN A 56 17.22 -19.30 11.01
CA ASN A 56 18.42 -20.07 11.34
C ASN A 56 19.07 -19.41 12.57
N LEU A 57 18.84 -20.00 13.75
CA LEU A 57 19.36 -19.50 15.02
C LEU A 57 20.87 -19.25 14.99
N ALA A 58 21.64 -20.15 14.37
CA ALA A 58 23.10 -20.02 14.30
C ALA A 58 23.54 -18.85 13.42
N ALA A 59 22.82 -18.57 12.33
CA ALA A 59 23.12 -17.43 11.45
C ALA A 59 22.67 -16.10 12.06
N ILE A 60 21.52 -16.08 12.76
CA ILE A 60 21.10 -14.93 13.56
C ILE A 60 22.16 -14.60 14.62
N GLU A 61 22.68 -15.60 15.32
CA GLU A 61 23.66 -15.39 16.38
C GLU A 61 24.99 -14.83 15.84
N GLN A 62 25.43 -15.28 14.66
CA GLN A 62 26.62 -14.75 14.00
C GLN A 62 26.47 -13.28 13.55
N GLU A 63 25.29 -12.85 13.08
CA GLU A 63 25.06 -11.45 12.70
C GLU A 63 24.78 -10.54 13.92
N LEU A 64 24.16 -11.09 14.97
CA LEU A 64 23.92 -10.38 16.22
C LEU A 64 25.19 -10.22 17.05
N ALA A 65 26.19 -11.11 16.92
CA ALA A 65 27.44 -11.04 17.65
C ALA A 65 28.14 -9.65 17.58
N PRO A 66 28.41 -9.07 16.39
CA PRO A 66 29.01 -7.74 16.30
C PRO A 66 28.07 -6.60 16.75
N ARG A 67 26.74 -6.81 16.71
CA ARG A 67 25.76 -5.79 17.09
C ARG A 67 25.47 -5.78 18.60
N ARG A 68 25.64 -6.91 19.29
CA ARG A 68 25.59 -7.01 20.76
C ARG A 68 26.67 -6.15 21.41
N GLU A 69 27.84 -6.03 20.78
CA GLU A 69 28.96 -5.19 21.25
C GLU A 69 28.62 -3.69 21.24
N THR A 70 27.62 -3.26 20.48
CA THR A 70 27.19 -1.84 20.38
C THR A 70 26.03 -1.46 21.31
N GLY A 71 25.54 -2.38 22.15
CA GLY A 71 24.54 -2.08 23.19
C GLY A 71 23.11 -1.74 22.71
N HIS A 72 22.84 -1.73 21.41
CA HIS A 72 21.56 -1.32 20.83
C HIS A 72 20.81 -2.47 20.13
N PHE A 73 20.52 -3.58 20.81
CA PHE A 73 19.63 -4.59 20.23
C PHE A 73 18.55 -5.08 21.19
N LYS A 74 17.30 -4.85 20.81
CA LYS A 74 16.12 -5.57 21.31
C LYS A 74 15.74 -6.56 20.20
N ILE A 75 15.84 -7.86 20.45
CA ILE A 75 15.36 -8.88 19.51
C ILE A 75 13.83 -8.76 19.51
N LEU A 76 13.29 -8.09 18.49
CA LEU A 76 11.84 -7.86 18.33
C LEU A 76 11.11 -9.04 17.67
N THR A 77 11.84 -10.01 17.13
CA THR A 77 11.27 -11.13 16.38
C THR A 77 11.60 -12.46 17.07
N PRO A 78 10.60 -13.25 17.48
CA PRO A 78 10.84 -14.56 18.07
C PRO A 78 11.55 -15.51 17.07
N PRO A 79 12.29 -16.52 17.57
CA PRO A 79 13.10 -17.42 16.74
C PRO A 79 12.28 -18.23 15.72
N SER A 80 11.00 -18.43 16.01
CA SER A 80 9.99 -18.85 15.05
C SER A 80 8.73 -18.04 15.29
N MET A 81 8.05 -17.63 14.23
CA MET A 81 6.82 -16.85 14.31
C MET A 81 5.78 -17.50 13.43
N SER A 82 4.55 -17.64 13.94
CA SER A 82 3.40 -18.10 13.17
C SER A 82 2.26 -17.11 13.32
N ILE A 83 1.76 -16.62 12.18
CA ILE A 83 0.65 -15.68 12.08
C ILE A 83 -0.43 -16.31 11.24
N VAL A 84 -1.68 -16.17 11.68
CA VAL A 84 -2.84 -16.36 10.82
C VAL A 84 -3.51 -15.01 10.61
N ALA A 85 -3.66 -14.63 9.35
CA ALA A 85 -4.34 -13.41 8.93
C ALA A 85 -5.49 -13.75 7.98
N ARG A 86 -6.47 -12.86 7.90
CA ARG A 86 -7.53 -12.90 6.89
C ARG A 86 -7.28 -11.79 5.88
N LEU A 87 -7.20 -12.13 4.61
CA LEU A 87 -7.13 -11.16 3.52
C LEU A 87 -8.47 -11.13 2.79
N THR A 88 -9.11 -9.97 2.75
CA THR A 88 -10.33 -9.73 1.98
C THR A 88 -10.01 -8.78 0.85
N ILE A 89 -10.30 -9.18 -0.38
CA ILE A 89 -10.17 -8.35 -1.57
C ILE A 89 -11.55 -8.21 -2.19
N ALA A 90 -12.16 -7.03 -2.05
CA ALA A 90 -13.44 -6.72 -2.67
C ALA A 90 -13.20 -5.76 -3.83
N ARG A 91 -13.82 -6.01 -4.98
CA ARG A 91 -13.65 -5.15 -6.16
C ARG A 91 -15.00 -4.73 -6.71
N THR A 92 -15.06 -3.48 -7.14
CA THR A 92 -16.12 -2.91 -7.97
C THR A 92 -15.45 -2.12 -9.11
N PRO A 93 -16.18 -1.73 -10.16
CA PRO A 93 -15.63 -0.90 -11.23
C PRO A 93 -15.02 0.44 -10.77
N GLU A 94 -15.53 1.01 -9.68
CA GLU A 94 -15.15 2.36 -9.20
C GLU A 94 -14.29 2.35 -7.95
N LEU A 95 -14.38 1.28 -7.14
CA LEU A 95 -13.70 1.16 -5.87
C LEU A 95 -13.27 -0.29 -5.64
N SER A 96 -12.00 -0.46 -5.36
CA SER A 96 -11.50 -1.71 -4.84
C SER A 96 -11.11 -1.52 -3.37
N MET A 97 -11.17 -2.60 -2.60
CA MET A 97 -10.77 -2.67 -1.20
C MET A 97 -9.89 -3.90 -0.99
N VAL A 98 -8.81 -3.72 -0.24
CA VAL A 98 -8.00 -4.78 0.31
C VAL A 98 -7.93 -4.56 1.82
N MET A 99 -8.30 -5.59 2.57
CA MET A 99 -8.24 -5.58 4.02
C MET A 99 -7.51 -6.81 4.52
N ILE A 100 -6.49 -6.61 5.33
CA ILE A 100 -5.74 -7.70 5.99
C ILE A 100 -5.96 -7.56 7.48
N GLU A 101 -6.48 -8.60 8.13
CA GLU A 101 -6.78 -8.61 9.55
C GLU A 101 -5.99 -9.72 10.24
N HIS A 102 -5.34 -9.41 11.34
CA HIS A 102 -4.81 -10.41 12.26
C HIS A 102 -5.96 -11.24 12.83
N VAL A 103 -5.82 -12.56 12.80
CA VAL A 103 -6.80 -13.49 13.38
C VAL A 103 -6.23 -14.13 14.64
N ARG A 104 -5.02 -14.67 14.57
CA ARG A 104 -4.33 -15.34 15.70
C ARG A 104 -2.83 -15.51 15.44
N GLY A 105 -2.11 -15.97 16.47
CA GLY A 105 -0.67 -16.17 16.43
C GLY A 105 0.10 -14.92 16.87
N ASP A 106 1.42 -15.00 16.79
CA ASP A 106 2.31 -13.92 17.23
C ASP A 106 2.12 -12.70 16.34
N TRP A 107 1.79 -11.52 16.87
CA TRP A 107 1.75 -10.29 16.08
C TRP A 107 2.92 -9.39 16.45
N PHE A 108 3.48 -8.68 15.48
CA PHE A 108 4.58 -7.76 15.73
C PHE A 108 4.10 -6.64 16.65
N ARG A 109 4.76 -6.45 17.81
CA ARG A 109 4.44 -5.34 18.71
C ARG A 109 4.61 -4.01 17.98
N GLY A 110 3.65 -3.11 18.15
CA GLY A 110 3.63 -1.79 17.52
C GLY A 110 3.16 -1.77 16.05
N TYR A 111 2.84 -2.93 15.45
CA TYR A 111 2.24 -2.98 14.12
C TYR A 111 0.72 -3.04 14.22
N SER A 112 0.07 -2.39 13.26
CA SER A 112 -1.38 -2.41 13.09
C SER A 112 -1.88 -3.85 12.96
N LYS A 113 -2.92 -4.23 13.70
CA LYS A 113 -3.56 -5.54 13.60
C LYS A 113 -4.47 -5.65 12.39
N VAL A 114 -4.89 -4.51 11.83
CA VAL A 114 -5.59 -4.44 10.54
C VAL A 114 -4.87 -3.46 9.64
N ARG A 115 -4.81 -3.79 8.36
CA ARG A 115 -4.46 -2.85 7.30
C ARG A 115 -5.61 -2.75 6.31
N ARG A 116 -6.05 -1.53 6.02
CA ARG A 116 -7.11 -1.23 5.05
C ARG A 116 -6.51 -0.42 3.93
N ILE A 117 -6.77 -0.85 2.70
CA ILE A 117 -6.33 -0.18 1.49
C ILE A 117 -7.55 -0.04 0.59
N TYR A 118 -7.88 1.19 0.22
CA TYR A 118 -8.96 1.50 -0.70
C TYR A 118 -8.38 2.18 -1.93
N ARG A 119 -8.75 1.74 -3.12
CA ARG A 119 -8.32 2.38 -4.37
C ARG A 119 -9.53 2.84 -5.16
N GLY A 120 -9.63 4.14 -5.34
CA GLY A 120 -10.48 4.74 -6.36
C GLY A 120 -9.78 4.81 -7.72
N ARG A 121 -10.40 5.52 -8.66
CA ARG A 121 -9.87 5.68 -10.04
C ARG A 121 -8.50 6.36 -10.09
N ASP A 122 -8.29 7.36 -9.24
CA ASP A 122 -7.18 8.31 -9.26
C ASP A 122 -6.58 8.58 -7.87
N TRP A 123 -6.94 7.77 -6.86
CA TRP A 123 -6.43 7.92 -5.51
C TRP A 123 -6.36 6.58 -4.77
N LEU A 124 -5.52 6.54 -3.73
CA LEU A 124 -5.40 5.42 -2.79
C LEU A 124 -5.56 5.95 -1.37
N SER A 125 -6.37 5.28 -0.56
CA SER A 125 -6.40 5.48 0.88
C SER A 125 -5.75 4.29 1.57
N VAL A 126 -4.85 4.57 2.52
CA VAL A 126 -4.16 3.56 3.32
C VAL A 126 -4.33 3.90 4.78
N ASP A 127 -4.75 2.90 5.54
CA ASP A 127 -4.96 2.95 6.97
C ASP A 127 -4.40 1.67 7.61
N GLY A 128 -3.87 1.80 8.82
CA GLY A 128 -3.65 0.68 9.70
C GLY A 128 -4.30 0.95 11.05
N GLY A 129 -4.88 -0.07 11.68
CA GLY A 129 -5.41 0.11 13.01
C GLY A 129 -5.56 -1.19 13.76
N GLU A 130 -6.52 -1.19 14.67
CA GLU A 130 -6.86 -2.37 15.47
C GLU A 130 -7.76 -3.35 14.71
N ALA A 131 -7.64 -4.63 15.07
CA ALA A 131 -8.57 -5.67 14.67
C ALA A 131 -9.77 -5.67 15.61
N ARG A 132 -10.95 -6.00 15.06
CA ARG A 132 -12.18 -6.09 15.85
C ARG A 132 -11.99 -7.06 17.02
N GLY A 133 -12.36 -6.64 18.23
CA GLY A 133 -12.39 -7.50 19.42
C GLY A 133 -11.04 -7.77 20.09
N VAL A 134 -10.01 -6.97 19.82
CA VAL A 134 -8.75 -7.05 20.57
C VAL A 134 -8.48 -5.71 21.24
N ASP A 135 -8.74 -5.61 22.54
CA ASP A 135 -8.37 -4.45 23.36
C ASP A 135 -6.86 -4.25 23.33
N THR A 136 -6.42 -3.12 22.79
CA THR A 136 -5.08 -2.60 23.01
C THR A 136 -5.14 -1.09 23.22
N GLU A 137 -4.23 -0.58 24.05
CA GLU A 137 -4.02 0.85 24.21
C GLU A 137 -3.56 1.43 22.86
N GLN A 138 -4.34 2.39 22.39
CA GLN A 138 -4.40 2.96 21.04
C GLN A 138 -3.03 3.41 20.48
N ILE A 139 -2.74 3.05 19.22
CA ILE A 139 -1.99 3.93 18.31
C ILE A 139 -3.01 4.43 17.29
N SER A 140 -3.51 5.66 17.49
CA SER A 140 -4.25 6.39 16.46
C SER A 140 -3.34 6.54 15.25
N GLN A 141 -3.60 5.79 14.17
CA GLN A 141 -2.84 5.93 12.94
C GLN A 141 -3.53 6.92 12.02
N THR A 142 -2.72 7.78 11.44
CA THR A 142 -3.14 8.71 10.38
C THR A 142 -3.52 7.91 9.15
N VAL A 143 -4.70 8.20 8.60
CA VAL A 143 -5.13 7.73 7.28
C VAL A 143 -4.43 8.59 6.23
N TYR A 144 -3.77 7.95 5.28
CA TYR A 144 -3.13 8.65 4.18
C TYR A 144 -3.96 8.48 2.93
N ILE A 145 -4.29 9.58 2.26
CA ILE A 145 -4.96 9.57 0.97
C ILE A 145 -4.05 10.20 -0.05
N ILE A 146 -3.60 9.41 -1.01
CA ILE A 146 -2.56 9.79 -1.96
C ILE A 146 -3.10 9.81 -3.39
N PRO A 147 -2.67 10.76 -4.23
CA PRO A 147 -3.04 10.79 -5.63
C PRO A 147 -2.34 9.65 -6.37
N LEU A 148 -3.01 9.06 -7.35
CA LEU A 148 -2.42 8.05 -8.22
C LEU A 148 -2.62 8.39 -9.70
N PRO A 149 -1.67 8.00 -10.56
CA PRO A 149 -1.94 7.97 -11.99
C PRO A 149 -3.13 7.02 -12.23
N GLN A 150 -3.93 7.35 -13.25
CA GLN A 150 -5.10 6.55 -13.61
C GLN A 150 -4.69 5.08 -13.81
N GLY A 151 -5.41 4.16 -13.17
CA GLY A 151 -5.13 2.73 -13.23
C GLY A 151 -6.11 1.93 -12.38
N LYS A 152 -6.29 0.65 -12.71
CA LYS A 152 -7.45 -0.13 -12.25
C LYS A 152 -7.20 -1.06 -11.07
N HIS A 153 -5.94 -1.31 -10.64
CA HIS A 153 -5.68 -2.36 -9.64
C HIS A 153 -5.06 -1.90 -8.33
N ILE A 154 -5.47 -2.59 -7.26
CA ILE A 154 -4.94 -2.38 -5.92
C ILE A 154 -3.57 -2.99 -5.78
N LEU A 155 -2.74 -2.15 -5.19
CA LEU A 155 -1.49 -2.48 -4.58
C LEU A 155 -1.67 -3.27 -3.27
N LEU A 156 -1.05 -4.45 -3.19
CA LEU A 156 -0.57 -5.04 -1.95
C LEU A 156 0.96 -4.84 -1.89
N ASP A 157 1.47 -3.61 -1.71
CA ASP A 157 2.93 -3.34 -1.70
C ASP A 157 3.58 -3.86 -0.42
N SER A 158 2.75 -4.14 0.58
CA SER A 158 3.24 -4.70 1.81
C SER A 158 2.14 -5.43 2.55
N LEU A 159 1.99 -6.72 2.26
CA LEU A 159 2.07 -7.56 3.44
C LEU A 159 3.47 -7.28 4.02
N SER A 160 3.58 -6.68 5.20
CA SER A 160 4.87 -6.33 5.80
C SER A 160 5.82 -7.53 5.87
N PHE A 161 5.26 -8.73 5.73
CA PHE A 161 5.91 -10.03 5.72
C PHE A 161 6.03 -10.70 4.32
N ALA A 162 5.46 -10.11 3.26
CA ALA A 162 5.59 -10.59 1.87
C ALA A 162 5.62 -9.42 0.86
N PRO A 163 6.68 -8.59 0.89
CA PRO A 163 6.80 -7.36 0.07
C PRO A 163 6.95 -7.62 -1.43
N THR A 164 7.17 -8.86 -1.86
CA THR A 164 7.30 -9.25 -3.28
C THR A 164 6.05 -9.94 -3.83
N LEU A 165 4.95 -9.96 -3.06
CA LEU A 165 3.76 -10.71 -3.42
C LEU A 165 2.87 -9.94 -4.39
N HIS A 166 2.71 -10.44 -5.62
CA HIS A 166 1.90 -9.78 -6.64
C HIS A 166 0.38 -9.98 -6.36
N PRO A 167 -0.47 -8.93 -6.42
CA PRO A 167 -1.92 -9.06 -6.22
C PRO A 167 -2.61 -10.07 -7.14
N ALA A 168 -2.01 -10.30 -8.31
CA ALA A 168 -2.43 -11.29 -9.32
C ALA A 168 -2.63 -12.69 -8.74
N PHE A 169 -1.96 -13.02 -7.64
CA PHE A 169 -2.07 -14.35 -7.02
C PHE A 169 -3.30 -14.52 -6.14
N PHE A 170 -3.89 -13.42 -5.63
CA PHE A 170 -5.01 -13.49 -4.70
C PHE A 170 -6.34 -13.08 -5.33
N ALA A 171 -6.33 -12.03 -6.14
CA ALA A 171 -7.54 -11.56 -6.82
C ALA A 171 -7.53 -11.92 -8.31
N GLY A 172 -6.54 -12.71 -8.75
CA GLY A 172 -6.33 -13.07 -10.16
C GLY A 172 -6.14 -11.86 -11.07
N THR A 173 -5.73 -10.71 -10.55
CA THR A 173 -5.55 -9.49 -11.35
C THR A 173 -4.50 -9.67 -12.43
N SER A 174 -4.54 -8.83 -13.46
CA SER A 174 -3.53 -8.79 -14.50
C SER A 174 -2.12 -8.63 -13.91
N PRO A 175 -1.20 -9.57 -14.17
CA PRO A 175 0.20 -9.42 -13.78
C PRO A 175 0.95 -8.43 -14.70
N PHE A 176 0.31 -7.99 -15.79
CA PHE A 176 0.83 -6.98 -16.71
C PHE A 176 0.65 -5.57 -16.18
N GLU A 177 -0.37 -5.34 -15.35
CA GLU A 177 -0.60 -4.02 -14.79
C GLU A 177 0.37 -3.72 -13.63
N PRO A 178 0.87 -2.47 -13.54
CA PRO A 178 1.73 -2.08 -12.44
C PRO A 178 0.94 -2.11 -11.13
N ALA A 179 1.43 -2.89 -10.15
CA ALA A 179 0.78 -2.99 -8.84
C ALA A 179 0.75 -1.63 -8.12
N PHE A 180 1.85 -0.88 -8.18
CA PHE A 180 2.01 0.52 -7.77
C PHE A 180 3.41 0.90 -8.19
N LYS A 181 3.57 2.01 -8.89
CA LYS A 181 4.82 2.75 -8.89
C LYS A 181 4.70 4.02 -9.69
N CYS A 182 5.33 5.02 -9.13
CA CYS A 182 5.88 6.22 -9.74
C CYS A 182 7.00 5.94 -10.76
N VAL A 183 7.16 4.68 -11.13
CA VAL A 183 8.22 4.16 -11.99
C VAL A 183 7.53 3.25 -12.99
N PRO A 184 7.60 3.55 -14.30
CA PRO A 184 7.08 2.66 -15.32
C PRO A 184 7.76 1.30 -15.21
N ARG A 185 6.97 0.22 -15.22
CA ARG A 185 7.53 -1.14 -15.28
C ARG A 185 8.12 -1.37 -16.68
N PRO A 186 9.33 -1.93 -16.80
CA PRO A 186 9.83 -2.43 -18.09
C PRO A 186 8.85 -3.44 -18.69
N GLU A 187 8.81 -3.55 -20.01
CA GLU A 187 7.89 -4.44 -20.70
C GLU A 187 8.20 -5.93 -20.41
N TRP A 188 7.14 -6.75 -20.41
CA TRP A 188 7.27 -8.20 -20.31
C TRP A 188 7.77 -8.78 -21.63
N LEU A 189 8.87 -9.49 -21.58
CA LEU A 189 9.46 -10.17 -22.74
C LEU A 189 9.11 -11.65 -22.70
N LEU A 190 8.72 -12.23 -23.84
CA LEU A 190 8.57 -13.67 -23.96
C LEU A 190 9.94 -14.34 -23.85
N ASP A 191 10.12 -15.19 -22.85
CA ASP A 191 11.34 -15.97 -22.65
C ASP A 191 11.20 -17.36 -23.27
N LYS A 192 10.08 -18.04 -22.98
CA LYS A 192 9.81 -19.39 -23.49
C LYS A 192 8.31 -19.64 -23.60
N ALA A 193 7.87 -20.37 -24.61
CA ALA A 193 6.52 -20.92 -24.68
C ALA A 193 6.59 -22.43 -24.97
N THR A 194 5.81 -23.21 -24.23
CA THR A 194 5.62 -24.66 -24.40
C THR A 194 4.12 -24.98 -24.38
N GLU A 195 3.78 -26.24 -24.64
CA GLU A 195 2.40 -26.73 -24.56
C GLU A 195 1.79 -26.65 -23.16
N SER A 196 2.61 -26.50 -22.12
CA SER A 196 2.17 -26.50 -20.72
C SER A 196 2.42 -25.18 -19.99
N GLN A 197 3.29 -24.31 -20.52
CA GLN A 197 3.72 -23.09 -19.84
C GLN A 197 4.15 -21.99 -20.82
N ILE A 198 3.89 -20.75 -20.45
CA ILE A 198 4.43 -19.54 -21.06
C ILE A 198 5.22 -18.80 -20.00
N ILE A 199 6.50 -18.56 -20.26
CA ILE A 199 7.42 -17.88 -19.35
C ILE A 199 7.70 -16.50 -19.94
N LEU A 200 7.34 -15.48 -19.17
CA LEU A 200 7.67 -14.08 -19.43
C LEU A 200 8.74 -13.62 -18.45
N LYS A 201 9.63 -12.74 -18.89
CA LYS A 201 10.67 -12.13 -18.07
C LYS A 201 10.68 -10.61 -18.18
N GLN A 202 11.08 -9.97 -17.09
CA GLN A 202 11.26 -8.53 -16.98
C GLN A 202 12.57 -8.27 -16.23
N LEU A 203 13.56 -7.69 -16.90
CA LEU A 203 14.90 -7.46 -16.32
C LEU A 203 14.90 -6.24 -15.39
N PHE A 204 15.67 -6.27 -14.30
CA PHE A 204 15.73 -5.16 -13.34
C PHE A 204 16.38 -3.89 -13.89
N GLU A 205 17.34 -4.06 -14.81
CA GLU A 205 17.96 -2.98 -15.56
C GLU A 205 17.82 -3.28 -17.05
N GLN A 206 17.69 -2.23 -17.88
CA GLN A 206 17.53 -2.36 -19.34
C GLN A 206 18.69 -3.16 -19.95
N GLY A 207 18.49 -4.47 -20.14
CA GLY A 207 19.36 -5.34 -20.94
C GLY A 207 20.49 -6.09 -20.21
N ALA A 208 20.75 -5.86 -18.92
CA ALA A 208 21.79 -6.61 -18.20
C ALA A 208 21.27 -7.98 -17.74
N ALA A 209 21.33 -8.99 -18.61
CA ALA A 209 20.87 -10.36 -18.32
C ALA A 209 21.50 -10.97 -17.05
N GLU A 210 22.69 -10.49 -16.67
CA GLU A 210 23.40 -10.92 -15.45
C GLU A 210 22.75 -10.39 -14.15
N LYS A 211 21.96 -9.30 -14.22
CA LYS A 211 21.36 -8.64 -13.06
C LYS A 211 20.01 -9.21 -12.63
N GLY A 212 19.60 -10.34 -13.24
CA GLY A 212 18.35 -11.01 -12.88
C GLY A 212 17.09 -10.24 -13.31
N GLY A 213 15.96 -10.59 -12.72
CA GLY A 213 14.67 -10.02 -13.09
C GLY A 213 13.47 -10.67 -12.41
N TYR A 214 12.29 -10.23 -12.83
CA TYR A 214 11.02 -10.88 -12.54
C TYR A 214 10.72 -11.92 -13.61
N TYR A 215 10.22 -13.08 -13.19
CA TYR A 215 9.77 -14.13 -14.09
C TYR A 215 8.34 -14.46 -13.76
N LEU A 216 7.50 -14.53 -14.79
CA LEU A 216 6.09 -14.85 -14.69
C LEU A 216 5.83 -16.08 -15.55
N ILE A 217 5.38 -17.16 -14.91
CA ILE A 217 5.07 -18.43 -15.54
C ILE A 217 3.55 -18.55 -15.55
N LEU A 218 2.99 -18.66 -16.74
CA LEU A 218 1.56 -18.70 -17.02
C LEU A 218 1.21 -20.03 -17.68
N HIS A 219 0.01 -20.52 -17.41
CA HIS A 219 -0.56 -21.58 -18.24
C HIS A 219 -0.89 -21.03 -19.64
N PRO A 220 -0.87 -21.85 -20.71
CA PRO A 220 -1.22 -21.41 -22.06
C PRO A 220 -2.62 -20.79 -22.20
N GLU A 221 -3.57 -21.20 -21.34
CA GLU A 221 -4.90 -20.56 -21.22
C GLU A 221 -4.84 -19.11 -20.72
N GLY A 222 -3.81 -18.77 -19.95
CA GLY A 222 -3.52 -17.40 -19.53
C GLY A 222 -3.51 -17.15 -18.03
N TRP A 223 -3.89 -18.11 -17.19
CA TRP A 223 -3.83 -17.96 -15.73
C TRP A 223 -2.41 -18.13 -15.18
N VAL A 224 -2.12 -17.48 -14.05
CA VAL A 224 -0.77 -17.42 -13.46
C VAL A 224 -0.46 -18.71 -12.69
N GLN A 225 0.65 -19.36 -13.02
CA GLN A 225 1.14 -20.54 -12.29
C GLN A 225 2.16 -20.16 -11.23
N GLU A 226 3.11 -19.30 -11.59
CA GLU A 226 4.21 -18.95 -10.70
C GLU A 226 4.78 -17.56 -11.02
N PHE A 227 5.26 -16.86 -9.98
CA PHE A 227 6.06 -15.65 -10.12
C PHE A 227 7.33 -15.79 -9.30
N GLN A 228 8.44 -15.32 -9.88
CA GLN A 228 9.74 -15.39 -9.25
C GLN A 228 10.44 -14.04 -9.31
N VAL A 229 11.13 -13.71 -8.22
CA VAL A 229 12.08 -12.61 -8.15
C VAL A 229 13.47 -13.22 -8.09
N ARG A 230 14.28 -12.94 -9.12
CA ARG A 230 15.62 -13.48 -9.28
C ARG A 230 16.65 -12.34 -9.26
N PRO A 231 17.46 -12.17 -8.19
CA PRO A 231 18.55 -11.19 -8.18
C PRO A 231 19.67 -11.49 -9.18
N ASN A 232 19.76 -12.73 -9.65
CA ASN A 232 20.58 -13.16 -10.78
C ASN A 232 19.90 -14.38 -11.43
N PRO A 233 20.26 -14.80 -12.66
CA PRO A 233 19.57 -15.89 -13.35
C PRO A 233 19.50 -17.24 -12.60
N ALA A 234 20.50 -17.52 -11.75
CA ALA A 234 20.65 -18.80 -11.06
C ALA A 234 19.96 -18.85 -9.67
N THR A 235 19.76 -17.70 -9.04
CA THR A 235 19.24 -17.61 -7.66
C THR A 235 17.80 -17.10 -7.65
N ILE A 236 16.91 -17.87 -7.02
CA ILE A 236 15.53 -17.45 -6.73
C ILE A 236 15.49 -16.89 -5.30
N GLN A 237 15.19 -15.60 -5.18
CA GLN A 237 15.03 -14.94 -3.88
C GLN A 237 13.60 -15.03 -3.38
N SER A 238 12.63 -14.76 -4.26
CA SER A 238 11.20 -14.93 -3.95
C SER A 238 10.56 -15.83 -4.99
N ARG A 239 9.62 -16.66 -4.54
CA ARG A 239 8.78 -17.50 -5.39
C ARG A 239 7.35 -17.45 -4.87
N ILE A 240 6.39 -17.32 -5.77
CA ILE A 240 4.97 -17.46 -5.47
C ILE A 240 4.42 -18.50 -6.44
N THR A 241 3.92 -19.62 -5.93
CA THR A 241 3.41 -20.72 -6.74
C THR A 241 1.94 -20.95 -6.43
N VAL A 242 1.12 -21.07 -7.47
CA VAL A 242 -0.26 -21.52 -7.36
C VAL A 242 -0.26 -23.04 -7.22
N LEU A 243 -0.66 -23.53 -6.04
CA LEU A 243 -0.68 -24.95 -5.71
C LEU A 243 -1.98 -25.62 -6.16
N LYS A 244 -3.09 -24.91 -6.04
CA LYS A 244 -4.43 -25.38 -6.44
C LYS A 244 -5.20 -24.28 -7.12
N THR A 245 -6.07 -24.68 -8.03
CA THR A 245 -6.97 -23.81 -8.75
C THR A 245 -8.40 -24.32 -8.66
N GLN A 246 -9.36 -23.44 -8.95
CA GLN A 246 -10.77 -23.73 -9.09
C GLN A 246 -11.27 -23.04 -10.36
N ARG A 247 -12.18 -23.69 -11.09
CA ARG A 247 -12.75 -23.14 -12.33
C ARG A 247 -14.10 -22.47 -12.01
N TYR A 248 -14.28 -21.24 -12.49
CA TYR A 248 -15.49 -20.45 -12.36
C TYR A 248 -15.91 -19.95 -13.75
N GLY A 249 -16.81 -20.69 -14.39
CA GLY A 249 -17.15 -20.47 -15.80
C GLY A 249 -15.90 -20.60 -16.68
N ASN A 250 -15.55 -19.52 -17.38
CA ASN A 250 -14.40 -19.49 -18.30
C ASN A 250 -13.06 -19.21 -17.60
N PHE A 251 -13.08 -18.87 -16.32
CA PHE A 251 -11.90 -18.39 -15.61
C PHE A 251 -11.35 -19.43 -14.63
N VAL A 252 -10.02 -19.48 -14.54
CA VAL A 252 -9.29 -20.29 -13.57
C VAL A 252 -8.80 -19.38 -12.45
N VAL A 253 -9.23 -19.67 -11.23
CA VAL A 253 -8.97 -18.89 -10.03
C VAL A 253 -8.02 -19.68 -9.12
N PRO A 254 -6.92 -19.09 -8.64
CA PRO A 254 -6.10 -19.71 -7.60
C PRO A 254 -6.95 -19.97 -6.33
N SER A 255 -6.80 -21.15 -5.72
CA SER A 255 -7.48 -21.51 -4.47
C SER A 255 -6.50 -21.83 -3.34
N GLU A 256 -5.24 -22.16 -3.68
CA GLU A 256 -4.15 -22.28 -2.71
C GLU A 256 -2.86 -21.74 -3.34
N VAL A 257 -2.19 -20.83 -2.63
CA VAL A 257 -0.96 -20.16 -3.09
C VAL A 257 0.11 -20.29 -2.02
N LEU A 258 1.32 -20.61 -2.45
CA LEU A 258 2.52 -20.67 -1.61
C LEU A 258 3.46 -19.55 -2.03
N ALA A 259 3.75 -18.62 -1.12
CA ALA A 259 4.84 -17.67 -1.28
C ALA A 259 6.01 -18.04 -0.37
N GLU A 260 7.20 -18.09 -0.94
CA GLU A 260 8.45 -18.36 -0.26
C GLU A 260 9.40 -17.20 -0.52
N HIS A 261 10.06 -16.73 0.54
CA HIS A 261 11.10 -15.71 0.42
C HIS A 261 12.35 -16.15 1.19
N ARG A 262 13.49 -16.02 0.53
CA ARG A 262 14.81 -16.28 1.11
C ARG A 262 15.47 -14.95 1.43
N TRP A 263 15.60 -14.67 2.72
CA TRP A 263 16.45 -13.58 3.19
C TRP A 263 17.91 -14.04 3.10
N LYS A 264 18.84 -13.12 2.77
CA LYS A 264 20.27 -13.45 2.73
C LYS A 264 20.68 -13.98 4.11
N ASN A 265 21.01 -15.27 4.17
CA ASN A 265 21.63 -16.02 5.27
C ASN A 265 20.81 -16.24 6.57
N ILE A 266 19.67 -15.58 6.78
CA ILE A 266 19.07 -15.50 8.12
C ILE A 266 17.80 -16.35 8.26
N SER A 267 16.94 -16.38 7.24
CA SER A 267 15.61 -17.02 7.35
C SER A 267 14.97 -17.32 6.00
N GLN A 268 14.19 -18.40 6.00
CA GLN A 268 13.18 -18.64 4.96
C GLN A 268 11.82 -18.29 5.57
N SER A 269 11.11 -17.39 4.91
CA SER A 269 9.70 -17.16 5.23
C SER A 269 8.83 -17.92 4.25
N ARG A 270 7.75 -18.48 4.79
CA ARG A 270 6.75 -19.23 4.05
C ARG A 270 5.38 -18.69 4.37
N LEU A 271 4.60 -18.45 3.33
CA LEU A 271 3.23 -17.98 3.39
C LEU A 271 2.38 -18.94 2.59
N VAL A 272 1.38 -19.54 3.22
CA VAL A 272 0.35 -20.33 2.55
C VAL A 272 -0.96 -19.56 2.63
N ALA A 273 -1.52 -19.23 1.47
CA ALA A 273 -2.82 -18.59 1.39
C ALA A 273 -3.84 -19.56 0.80
N ARG A 274 -5.02 -19.62 1.41
CA ARG A 274 -6.13 -20.47 0.98
C ARG A 274 -7.37 -19.63 0.76
N LEU A 275 -7.99 -19.78 -0.41
CA LEU A 275 -9.25 -19.13 -0.73
C LEU A 275 -10.34 -19.81 0.10
N LEU A 276 -10.89 -19.08 1.07
CA LEU A 276 -11.99 -19.57 1.90
C LEU A 276 -13.32 -19.40 1.18
N ARG A 277 -13.53 -18.24 0.56
CA ARG A 277 -14.78 -17.87 -0.09
C ARG A 277 -14.53 -16.97 -1.29
N LEU A 278 -15.33 -17.19 -2.33
CA LEU A 278 -15.47 -16.32 -3.48
C LEU A 278 -16.96 -16.01 -3.63
N GLU A 279 -17.32 -14.73 -3.56
CA GLU A 279 -18.71 -14.28 -3.60
C GLU A 279 -18.87 -13.06 -4.50
N LYS A 280 -20.09 -12.79 -4.96
CA LYS A 280 -20.36 -11.58 -5.74
C LYS A 280 -20.20 -10.35 -4.85
N THR A 281 -19.46 -9.34 -5.31
CA THR A 281 -19.25 -8.11 -4.54
C THR A 281 -20.56 -7.36 -4.37
N GLY A 282 -20.88 -6.99 -3.13
CA GLY A 282 -21.91 -5.99 -2.83
C GLY A 282 -21.40 -4.56 -3.02
N THR A 283 -22.01 -3.61 -2.32
CA THR A 283 -21.49 -2.23 -2.28
C THR A 283 -20.22 -2.17 -1.45
N VAL A 284 -19.12 -1.70 -2.03
CA VAL A 284 -17.89 -1.38 -1.30
C VAL A 284 -17.92 0.09 -0.92
N LYS A 285 -17.59 0.40 0.33
CA LYS A 285 -17.46 1.77 0.85
C LYS A 285 -16.10 1.94 1.51
N VAL A 286 -15.60 3.18 1.50
CA VAL A 286 -14.40 3.54 2.25
C VAL A 286 -14.76 3.60 3.72
N GLU A 287 -14.19 2.71 4.52
CA GLU A 287 -14.46 2.63 5.96
C GLU A 287 -13.16 2.85 6.73
N HIS A 288 -13.05 4.03 7.34
CA HIS A 288 -12.04 4.35 8.35
C HIS A 288 -12.73 4.62 9.69
N PRO A 289 -12.02 4.47 10.82
CA PRO A 289 -12.57 4.83 12.13
C PRO A 289 -13.07 6.28 12.15
N ILE A 290 -14.28 6.50 12.67
CA ILE A 290 -14.80 7.87 12.88
C ILE A 290 -13.87 8.57 13.87
N GLY A 291 -13.45 9.79 13.55
CA GLY A 291 -12.49 10.52 14.37
C GLY A 291 -11.02 10.31 13.98
N ALA A 292 -10.73 9.40 13.04
CA ALA A 292 -9.36 9.21 12.55
C ALA A 292 -8.80 10.49 11.92
N GLN A 293 -7.53 10.79 12.19
CA GLN A 293 -6.82 11.86 11.49
C GLN A 293 -6.53 11.43 10.06
N VAL A 294 -6.77 12.30 9.09
CA VAL A 294 -6.57 12.05 7.67
C VAL A 294 -5.64 13.10 7.12
N SER A 295 -4.56 12.68 6.46
CA SER A 295 -3.71 13.54 5.64
C SER A 295 -3.97 13.23 4.17
N ASP A 296 -4.61 14.19 3.48
CA ASP A 296 -5.09 14.02 2.11
C ASP A 296 -4.24 14.85 1.13
N TYR A 297 -3.59 14.14 0.22
CA TYR A 297 -2.65 14.67 -0.76
C TYR A 297 -3.24 14.73 -2.17
N ARG A 298 -4.55 14.50 -2.34
CA ARG A 298 -5.19 14.48 -3.68
C ARG A 298 -5.10 15.79 -4.47
N LEU A 299 -4.71 16.90 -3.82
CA LEU A 299 -4.42 18.17 -4.49
C LEU A 299 -3.02 18.24 -5.12
N THR A 300 -2.13 17.31 -4.76
CA THR A 300 -0.82 17.12 -5.38
C THR A 300 -0.99 16.32 -6.67
N LYS A 301 -0.27 16.68 -7.75
CA LYS A 301 -0.35 15.87 -8.98
C LYS A 301 0.31 14.50 -8.76
N PRO A 302 -0.16 13.43 -9.41
CA PRO A 302 0.46 12.11 -9.28
C PRO A 302 1.97 12.12 -9.58
N ASP A 303 2.41 12.81 -10.64
CA ASP A 303 3.83 12.88 -11.01
C ASP A 303 4.68 13.62 -9.97
N GLU A 304 4.13 14.68 -9.36
CA GLU A 304 4.78 15.44 -8.29
C GLU A 304 4.92 14.59 -7.02
N TRP A 305 3.83 13.90 -6.62
CA TRP A 305 3.88 12.92 -5.53
C TRP A 305 4.96 11.86 -5.78
N CYS A 306 5.04 11.41 -7.03
CA CYS A 306 5.97 10.40 -7.47
C CYS A 306 7.44 10.80 -7.49
N ALA A 307 7.72 12.08 -7.69
CA ALA A 307 9.05 12.67 -7.54
C ALA A 307 9.41 12.98 -6.08
N GLY A 308 8.52 12.71 -5.11
CA GLY A 308 8.73 13.06 -3.70
C GLY A 308 8.43 14.53 -3.38
N HIS A 309 7.71 15.23 -4.25
CA HIS A 309 7.39 16.66 -4.15
C HIS A 309 5.95 16.88 -3.65
N SER A 310 5.62 16.32 -2.48
CA SER A 310 4.28 16.40 -1.88
C SER A 310 4.04 17.72 -1.14
N HIS A 311 3.65 18.77 -1.85
CA HIS A 311 3.53 20.12 -1.28
C HIS A 311 2.10 20.52 -0.87
N LYS A 312 1.07 19.78 -1.30
CA LYS A 312 -0.33 20.11 -1.00
C LYS A 312 -0.96 18.99 -0.19
N VAL A 313 -1.07 19.23 1.10
CA VAL A 313 -1.73 18.35 2.08
C VAL A 313 -2.87 19.09 2.74
N VAL A 314 -3.99 18.41 2.94
CA VAL A 314 -5.12 18.90 3.72
C VAL A 314 -5.39 17.91 4.83
N ASP A 315 -5.17 18.33 6.07
CA ASP A 315 -5.45 17.52 7.24
C ASP A 315 -6.90 17.72 7.71
N TYR A 316 -7.60 16.62 8.00
CA TYR A 316 -8.95 16.67 8.56
C TYR A 316 -9.28 15.41 9.37
N ILE A 317 -10.38 15.48 10.12
CA ILE A 317 -10.92 14.33 10.85
C ILE A 317 -11.93 13.58 9.98
N TRP A 318 -11.79 12.26 9.89
CA TRP A 318 -12.70 11.40 9.14
C TRP A 318 -14.11 11.44 9.70
N LYS A 319 -15.09 11.78 8.85
CA LYS A 319 -16.53 11.87 9.18
C LYS A 319 -17.38 10.80 8.47
N GLY A 320 -16.77 9.73 7.97
CA GLY A 320 -17.47 8.66 7.26
C GLY A 320 -17.57 8.84 5.74
N GLN A 321 -17.07 9.95 5.21
CA GLN A 321 -17.03 10.20 3.76
C GLN A 321 -15.80 10.98 3.35
N LEU A 322 -15.37 10.72 2.12
CA LEU A 322 -14.25 11.39 1.49
C LEU A 322 -14.71 12.78 0.98
N PRO A 323 -14.04 13.89 1.33
CA PRO A 323 -14.35 15.20 0.77
C PRO A 323 -14.17 15.21 -0.75
N THR A 324 -14.95 16.05 -1.43
CA THR A 324 -14.77 16.31 -2.87
C THR A 324 -13.49 17.11 -3.11
N LEU A 325 -12.95 17.06 -4.33
CA LEU A 325 -11.77 17.86 -4.69
C LEU A 325 -12.02 19.37 -4.49
N LYS A 326 -13.22 19.86 -4.82
CA LYS A 326 -13.61 21.26 -4.62
C LYS A 326 -13.61 21.65 -3.13
N GLU A 327 -14.12 20.77 -2.26
CA GLU A 327 -14.08 21.00 -0.81
C GLU A 327 -12.63 20.97 -0.27
N LEU A 328 -11.78 20.09 -0.79
CA LEU A 328 -10.37 20.06 -0.43
C LEU A 328 -9.66 21.35 -0.85
N GLU A 329 -9.89 21.85 -2.07
CA GLU A 329 -9.32 23.11 -2.55
C GLU A 329 -9.72 24.28 -1.67
N GLN A 330 -11.01 24.37 -1.31
CA GLN A 330 -11.51 25.40 -0.39
C GLN A 330 -10.82 25.34 0.98
N ARG A 331 -10.65 24.14 1.54
CA ARG A 331 -9.95 23.94 2.82
C ARG A 331 -8.47 24.31 2.72
N TYR A 332 -7.81 23.90 1.65
CA TYR A 332 -6.41 24.23 1.40
C TYR A 332 -6.22 25.75 1.27
N GLN A 333 -7.08 26.43 0.52
CA GLN A 333 -7.06 27.89 0.38
C GLN A 333 -7.31 28.59 1.71
N ALA A 334 -8.29 28.14 2.50
CA ALA A 334 -8.58 28.69 3.82
C ALA A 334 -7.41 28.52 4.81
N ALA A 335 -6.68 27.40 4.73
CA ALA A 335 -5.49 27.15 5.53
C ALA A 335 -4.24 27.90 5.02
N SER A 336 -4.18 28.19 3.72
CA SER A 336 -3.05 28.88 3.06
C SER A 336 -3.18 30.41 3.09
N GLN A 337 -4.35 30.95 3.44
CA GLN A 337 -4.47 32.38 3.71
C GLN A 337 -3.60 32.70 4.94
N PRO A 338 -2.71 33.70 4.86
CA PRO A 338 -2.04 34.17 6.07
C PRO A 338 -3.15 34.56 7.03
N VAL A 339 -3.17 33.95 8.22
CA VAL A 339 -3.99 34.43 9.32
C VAL A 339 -3.57 35.88 9.50
N GLY A 340 -4.35 36.80 8.94
CA GLY A 340 -4.15 38.21 9.19
C GLY A 340 -4.14 38.33 10.69
N ILE A 341 -2.99 38.68 11.27
CA ILE A 341 -2.89 38.99 12.69
C ILE A 341 -4.06 39.95 12.92
N PRO A 342 -5.07 39.58 13.74
CA PRO A 342 -6.16 40.51 13.99
C PRO A 342 -5.48 41.73 14.58
N ILE A 343 -5.42 42.82 13.80
CA ILE A 343 -4.93 44.10 14.28
C ILE A 343 -5.87 44.39 15.45
N PRO A 344 -5.38 44.34 16.71
CA PRO A 344 -6.26 44.62 17.83
C PRO A 344 -6.84 46.01 17.56
N PRO A 345 -8.15 46.23 17.72
CA PRO A 345 -8.73 47.54 17.48
C PRO A 345 -7.89 48.56 18.22
N ALA A 346 -7.43 49.59 17.50
CA ALA A 346 -6.59 50.65 18.06
C ALA A 346 -7.18 51.03 19.41
N ARG A 347 -6.39 50.90 20.50
CA ARG A 347 -6.86 51.04 21.88
C ARG A 347 -7.52 52.42 22.04
N GLN A 348 -8.83 52.48 21.81
CA GLN A 348 -9.61 53.68 22.01
C GLN A 348 -9.75 53.87 23.52
N GLY A 349 -8.96 54.82 24.04
CA GLY A 349 -9.25 55.68 25.18
C GLY A 349 -10.04 55.09 26.35
N ARG A 350 -9.54 54.05 27.02
CA ARG A 350 -10.09 53.58 28.31
C ARG A 350 -9.42 54.30 29.51
N TRP A 351 -9.36 55.62 29.48
CA TRP A 351 -8.83 56.43 30.60
C TRP A 351 -9.68 56.27 31.88
N TRP A 352 -10.97 55.97 31.72
CA TRP A 352 -11.93 55.67 32.79
C TRP A 352 -11.55 54.49 33.68
N LEU A 353 -10.74 53.53 33.19
CA LEU A 353 -10.26 52.40 34.00
C LEU A 353 -9.21 52.81 35.04
N TYR A 354 -8.56 53.96 34.85
CA TYR A 354 -7.53 54.48 35.76
C TYR A 354 -8.12 55.42 36.83
N LEU A 355 -9.37 55.88 36.65
CA LEU A 355 -10.08 56.78 37.56
C LEU A 355 -10.20 56.23 39.01
N PRO A 356 -10.51 54.94 39.24
CA PRO A 356 -10.55 54.37 40.59
C PRO A 356 -9.17 54.35 41.27
N GLY A 357 -8.11 54.06 40.50
CA GLY A 357 -6.74 54.04 41.01
C GLY A 357 -6.24 55.43 41.39
N ILE A 358 -6.53 56.44 40.55
CA ILE A 358 -6.18 57.84 40.83
C ILE A 358 -6.95 58.34 42.08
N LEU A 359 -8.24 58.02 42.21
CA LEU A 359 -9.03 58.37 43.39
C LEU A 359 -8.48 57.75 44.67
N LEU A 360 -8.01 56.50 44.62
CA LEU A 360 -7.35 55.83 45.75
C LEU A 360 -6.04 56.51 46.16
N VAL A 361 -5.22 56.91 45.18
CA VAL A 361 -3.96 57.63 45.46
C VAL A 361 -4.24 59.00 46.08
N VAL A 362 -5.24 59.74 45.57
CA VAL A 362 -5.64 61.04 46.13
C VAL A 362 -6.21 60.88 47.54
N ALA A 363 -7.05 59.88 47.78
CA ALA A 363 -7.58 59.57 49.12
C ALA A 363 -6.47 59.19 50.11
N GLY A 364 -5.51 58.37 49.68
CA GLY A 364 -4.34 57.99 50.47
C GLY A 364 -3.45 59.19 50.81
N ALA A 365 -3.19 60.07 49.84
CA ALA A 365 -2.42 61.31 50.06
C ALA A 365 -3.14 62.27 51.02
N TYR A 366 -4.46 62.39 50.91
CA TYR A 366 -5.27 63.20 51.82
C TYR A 366 -5.25 62.66 53.25
N LEU A 367 -5.40 61.35 53.43
CA LEU A 367 -5.34 60.70 54.75
C LEU A 367 -3.94 60.82 55.38
N TRP A 368 -2.88 60.64 54.60
CA TRP A 368 -1.50 60.84 55.07
C TRP A 368 -1.25 62.29 55.52
N TRP A 369 -1.69 63.26 54.71
CA TRP A 369 -1.55 64.67 55.05
C TRP A 369 -2.37 65.07 56.28
N ARG A 370 -3.59 64.52 56.45
CA ARG A 370 -4.41 64.71 57.66
C ARG A 370 -3.74 64.13 58.90
N SER A 371 -3.16 62.92 58.80
CA SER A 371 -2.40 62.28 59.88
C SER A 371 -1.21 63.14 60.35
N LYS A 372 -0.48 63.75 59.41
CA LYS A 372 0.63 64.68 59.73
C LYS A 372 0.20 65.99 60.40
N ARG A 373 -1.06 66.44 60.25
CA ARG A 373 -1.56 67.61 60.99
C ARG A 373 -1.95 67.28 62.42
N VAL A 374 -2.53 66.10 62.66
CA VAL A 374 -2.95 65.67 64.02
C VAL A 374 -1.73 65.44 64.93
N THR A 375 -0.58 65.03 64.37
CA THR A 375 0.69 64.88 65.11
C THR A 375 1.42 66.20 65.41
N LYS A 376 0.93 67.36 64.94
CA LYS A 376 1.49 68.68 65.26
C LYS A 376 0.69 69.47 66.32
N MET A 377 -0.35 68.87 66.90
CA MET A 377 -1.14 69.46 68.01
C MET A 377 -1.24 68.50 69.21
N GLY A 378 -0.22 67.67 69.42
CA GLY A 378 -0.03 66.85 70.62
C GLY A 378 1.20 67.32 71.39
#